data_AF-A0A0D1MKX0-F1
#
_entry.id   AF-A0A0D1MKX0-F1
#
_cell.length_a   1.000
_cell.length_b   1.000
_cell.length_c   1.000
_cell.angle_alpha   90.00
_cell.angle_beta   90.00
_cell.angle_gamma   90.00
#
_symmetry.space_group_name_H-M   'P 1'
#
loop_
_entity.id
_entity.type
_entity.pdbx_description
1 polymer ?
#
loop_
_entity_poly.entity_id
_entity_poly.type
_entity_poly.pdbx_seq_one_letter_code
_entity_poly.pdbx_strand_id
1 'polypeptide(L)'
;MMKDGYWLPPRKAWLCRLAGLVFLIGAAVMLPVIVFAGLTPGASPGCGGGYGCVWEARPVTLIDSDERLRVEASPAALKALNAFAAQGRVRLGLAGIEAINALPFAALLFSVGVALRRLGGRGADPLQRALPWLRRASIAAIIWTLAHPVYQTALESWLSPGTPAGPTLYTNIYLADIATGLLLAIAAYCAIWAIEAGLRAQRDLDDFV
;
A
#
# COMPACT_ATOMS: atom_id res chain seq x y z
N MET A 1 12.82 -33.68 27.49
CA MET A 1 11.90 -33.94 26.35
C MET A 1 10.70 -33.01 26.47
N MET A 2 10.84 -31.72 26.11
CA MET A 2 9.69 -30.81 25.99
C MET A 2 9.21 -30.85 24.54
N LYS A 3 8.23 -31.71 24.29
CA LYS A 3 7.43 -31.74 23.06
C LYS A 3 6.35 -30.67 23.18
N ASP A 4 6.68 -29.41 22.88
CA ASP A 4 5.66 -28.42 22.55
C ASP A 4 6.09 -27.75 21.25
N GLY A 5 5.44 -28.15 20.15
CA GLY A 5 5.83 -27.87 18.77
C GLY A 5 5.67 -26.41 18.31
N TYR A 6 5.96 -25.45 19.19
CA TYR A 6 5.94 -24.02 18.94
C TYR A 6 7.22 -23.34 19.44
N TRP A 7 7.88 -22.62 18.55
CA TRP A 7 9.05 -21.78 18.86
C TRP A 7 8.70 -20.52 19.68
N LEU A 8 7.40 -20.19 19.76
CA LEU A 8 6.85 -19.06 20.52
C LEU A 8 5.85 -19.57 21.58
N PRO A 9 5.69 -18.86 22.71
CA PRO A 9 4.61 -19.12 23.66
C PRO A 9 3.25 -19.20 22.94
N PRO A 10 2.35 -20.11 23.34
CA PRO A 10 1.11 -20.40 22.59
C PRO A 10 0.23 -19.17 22.35
N ARG A 11 0.19 -18.23 23.32
CA ARG A 11 -0.51 -16.94 23.16
C ARG A 11 0.11 -16.06 22.07
N LYS A 12 1.45 -15.97 22.02
CA LYS A 12 2.16 -15.20 20.97
C LYS A 12 1.96 -15.83 19.59
N ALA A 13 2.05 -17.16 19.50
CA ALA A 13 1.79 -17.87 18.25
C ALA A 13 0.35 -17.70 17.74
N TRP A 14 -0.63 -17.58 18.64
CA TRP A 14 -2.01 -17.27 18.28
C TRP A 14 -2.16 -15.82 17.78
N LEU A 15 -1.57 -14.85 18.48
CA LEU A 15 -1.57 -13.44 18.06
C LEU A 15 -0.92 -13.25 16.69
N CYS A 16 0.23 -13.89 16.42
CA CYS A 16 0.86 -13.86 15.10
C CYS A 16 -0.06 -14.42 14.00
N ARG A 17 -0.84 -15.48 14.29
CA ARG A 17 -1.79 -16.02 13.32
C ARG A 17 -2.94 -15.06 13.04
N LEU A 18 -3.47 -14.41 14.08
CA LEU A 18 -4.58 -13.47 13.96
C LEU A 18 -4.14 -12.19 13.24
N ALA A 19 -3.03 -11.59 13.64
CA ALA A 19 -2.44 -10.45 12.94
C ALA A 19 -2.13 -10.80 11.49
N GLY A 20 -1.54 -11.97 11.24
CA GLY A 20 -1.28 -12.44 9.88
C GLY A 20 -2.54 -12.58 9.03
N LEU A 21 -3.66 -13.03 9.61
CA LEU A 21 -4.96 -13.05 8.91
C LEU A 21 -5.42 -11.64 8.54
N VAL A 22 -5.33 -10.68 9.46
CA VAL A 22 -5.73 -9.28 9.21
C VAL A 22 -4.94 -8.69 8.04
N PHE A 23 -3.62 -8.88 8.01
CA PHE A 23 -2.78 -8.43 6.89
C PHE A 23 -3.15 -9.09 5.55
N LEU A 24 -3.46 -10.39 5.55
CA LEU A 24 -3.89 -11.11 4.34
C LEU A 24 -5.26 -10.63 3.84
N ILE A 25 -6.20 -10.37 4.75
CA ILE A 25 -7.50 -9.78 4.39
C ILE A 25 -7.27 -8.38 3.80
N GLY A 26 -6.43 -7.56 4.44
CA GLY A 26 -6.06 -6.24 3.91
C GLY A 26 -5.48 -6.32 2.50
N ALA A 27 -4.56 -7.25 2.26
CA ALA A 27 -4.01 -7.47 0.92
C ALA A 27 -5.08 -7.86 -0.11
N ALA A 28 -6.04 -8.71 0.26
CA ALA A 28 -7.15 -9.09 -0.61
C ALA A 28 -8.10 -7.92 -0.90
N VAL A 29 -8.32 -7.04 0.08
CA VAL A 29 -9.17 -5.83 -0.06
C VAL A 29 -8.53 -4.78 -0.97
N MET A 30 -7.20 -4.77 -1.16
CA MET A 30 -6.58 -3.84 -2.11
C MET A 30 -6.97 -4.10 -3.57
N LEU A 31 -7.32 -5.35 -3.94
CA LEU A 31 -7.75 -5.68 -5.29
C LEU A 31 -9.06 -4.96 -5.70
N PRO A 32 -10.15 -5.01 -4.91
CA PRO A 32 -11.33 -4.22 -5.21
C PRO A 32 -11.06 -2.72 -5.14
N VAL A 33 -10.14 -2.22 -4.30
CA VAL A 33 -9.78 -0.77 -4.29
C VAL A 33 -9.31 -0.31 -5.67
N ILE A 34 -8.45 -1.08 -6.36
CA ILE A 34 -8.00 -0.77 -7.72
C ILE A 34 -9.20 -0.69 -8.69
N VAL A 35 -10.16 -1.61 -8.55
CA VAL A 35 -11.38 -1.62 -9.38
C VAL A 35 -12.27 -0.40 -9.08
N PHE A 36 -12.46 -0.08 -7.80
CA PHE A 36 -13.27 1.06 -7.38
C PHE A 36 -12.66 2.41 -7.75
N ALA A 37 -11.33 2.53 -7.78
CA ALA A 37 -10.65 3.74 -8.23
C ALA A 37 -11.01 4.09 -9.69
N GLY A 38 -11.20 3.08 -10.55
CA GLY A 38 -11.70 3.28 -11.91
C GLY A 38 -13.21 3.54 -12.00
N LEU A 39 -14.02 2.83 -11.20
CA LEU A 39 -15.49 2.94 -11.26
C LEU A 39 -16.01 4.26 -10.66
N THR A 40 -15.41 4.69 -9.54
CA THR A 40 -15.81 5.86 -8.75
C THR A 40 -14.58 6.69 -8.36
N PRO A 41 -14.02 7.48 -9.30
CA PRO A 41 -12.83 8.29 -9.04
C PRO A 41 -13.05 9.29 -7.90
N GLY A 42 -12.15 9.29 -6.90
CA GLY A 42 -12.21 10.24 -5.78
C GLY A 42 -13.49 10.09 -4.95
N ALA A 43 -14.01 8.86 -4.84
CA ALA A 43 -15.21 8.58 -4.06
C ALA A 43 -15.10 9.20 -2.67
N SER A 44 -16.02 10.10 -2.32
CA SER A 44 -16.07 10.73 -1.01
C SER A 44 -17.52 10.86 -0.55
N PRO A 45 -17.76 10.85 0.78
CA PRO A 45 -19.12 10.93 1.31
C PRO A 45 -19.70 12.31 1.03
N GLY A 46 -20.73 12.36 0.18
CA GLY A 46 -21.61 13.50 0.00
C GLY A 46 -22.76 13.41 1.00
N CYS A 47 -22.78 14.29 1.99
CA CYS A 47 -23.88 14.37 2.95
C CYS A 47 -24.76 15.58 2.63
N GLY A 48 -26.00 15.35 2.21
CA GLY A 48 -26.96 16.40 1.88
C GLY A 48 -28.28 15.86 1.32
N GLY A 49 -29.36 16.63 1.44
CA GLY A 49 -30.64 16.32 0.78
C GLY A 49 -31.57 15.33 1.50
N GLY A 50 -31.35 15.02 2.79
CA GLY A 50 -32.30 14.24 3.60
C GLY A 50 -32.26 12.71 3.41
N TYR A 51 -31.42 12.18 2.51
CA TYR A 51 -31.31 10.74 2.22
C TYR A 51 -30.05 10.08 2.80
N GLY A 52 -29.38 10.71 3.78
CA GLY A 52 -28.13 10.21 4.37
C GLY A 52 -26.89 10.51 3.51
N CYS A 53 -25.72 10.06 3.97
CA CYS A 53 -24.47 10.26 3.24
C CYS A 53 -24.33 9.20 2.13
N VAL A 54 -24.22 9.66 0.89
CA VAL A 54 -24.02 8.79 -0.28
C VAL A 54 -22.58 8.95 -0.75
N TRP A 55 -21.96 7.87 -1.19
CA TRP A 55 -20.63 7.92 -1.81
C TRP A 55 -20.75 8.39 -3.25
N GLU A 56 -20.19 9.56 -3.54
CA GLU A 56 -20.21 10.15 -4.88
C GLU A 56 -18.79 10.27 -5.43
N ALA A 57 -18.63 10.09 -6.74
CA ALA A 57 -17.36 10.32 -7.40
C ALA A 57 -17.04 11.82 -7.35
N ARG A 58 -15.96 12.18 -6.65
CA ARG A 58 -15.45 13.55 -6.57
C ARG A 58 -14.00 13.59 -7.06
N PRO A 59 -13.77 13.57 -8.39
CA PRO A 59 -12.42 13.59 -8.95
C PRO A 59 -11.62 14.83 -8.55
N VAL A 60 -12.29 15.91 -8.13
CA VAL A 60 -11.65 17.12 -7.59
C VAL A 60 -10.80 16.86 -6.35
N THR A 61 -11.09 15.81 -5.56
CA THR A 61 -10.28 15.44 -4.38
C THR A 61 -8.98 14.75 -4.75
N LEU A 62 -8.80 14.38 -6.03
CA LEU A 62 -7.62 13.72 -6.53
C LEU A 62 -6.59 14.72 -7.10
N ILE A 63 -6.94 15.99 -7.22
CA ILE A 63 -6.06 17.03 -7.78
C ILE A 63 -5.41 17.79 -6.63
N ASP A 64 -4.22 18.35 -6.87
CA ASP A 64 -3.52 19.19 -5.91
C ASP A 64 -4.38 20.35 -5.37
N SER A 65 -4.07 20.76 -4.14
CA SER A 65 -4.80 21.77 -3.38
C SER A 65 -4.98 23.11 -4.11
N ASP A 66 -3.98 23.58 -4.86
CA ASP A 66 -4.03 24.86 -5.56
C ASP A 66 -4.95 24.82 -6.79
N GLU A 67 -4.91 23.73 -7.56
CA GLU A 67 -5.81 23.52 -8.69
C GLU A 67 -7.23 23.21 -8.23
N ARG A 68 -7.36 22.46 -7.14
CA ARG A 68 -8.65 22.17 -6.51
C ARG A 68 -9.41 23.45 -6.15
N LEU A 69 -8.74 24.44 -5.56
CA LEU A 69 -9.35 25.73 -5.25
C LEU A 69 -9.84 26.47 -6.51
N ARG A 70 -9.07 26.41 -7.61
CA ARG A 70 -9.46 27.05 -8.89
C ARG A 70 -10.65 26.35 -9.55
N VAL A 71 -10.70 25.02 -9.47
CA VAL A 71 -11.81 24.21 -10.00
C VAL A 71 -13.07 24.38 -9.15
N GLU A 72 -12.94 24.36 -7.82
CA GLU A 72 -14.07 24.57 -6.90
C GLU A 72 -14.63 26.01 -7.00
N ALA A 73 -13.79 27.00 -7.32
CA ALA A 73 -14.24 28.38 -7.54
C ALA A 73 -15.07 28.57 -8.82
N SER A 74 -15.08 27.61 -9.76
CA SER A 74 -15.79 27.72 -11.04
C SER A 74 -16.72 26.51 -11.29
N PRO A 75 -18.06 26.70 -11.26
CA PRO A 75 -19.02 25.63 -11.54
C PRO A 75 -18.83 25.00 -12.93
N ALA A 76 -18.38 25.80 -13.91
CA ALA A 76 -18.10 25.33 -15.26
C ALA A 76 -16.86 24.43 -15.31
N ALA A 77 -15.79 24.78 -14.60
CA ALA A 77 -14.57 23.98 -14.50
C ALA A 77 -14.84 22.65 -13.78
N LEU A 78 -15.62 22.68 -12.71
CA LEU A 78 -16.01 21.46 -11.97
C LEU A 78 -16.85 20.52 -12.83
N LYS A 79 -17.78 21.06 -13.65
CA LYS A 79 -18.56 20.26 -14.60
C LYS A 79 -17.69 19.67 -15.71
N ALA A 80 -16.73 20.43 -16.23
CA ALA A 80 -15.80 19.97 -17.25
C ALA A 80 -14.89 18.83 -16.73
N LEU A 81 -14.35 18.98 -15.53
CA LEU A 81 -13.54 17.96 -14.87
C LEU A 81 -14.34 16.68 -14.63
N ASN A 82 -15.57 16.79 -14.11
CA ASN A 82 -16.43 15.64 -13.88
C ASN A 82 -16.78 14.92 -15.19
N ALA A 83 -17.05 15.66 -16.27
CA ALA A 83 -17.31 15.08 -17.59
C ALA A 83 -16.07 14.37 -18.17
N PHE A 84 -14.87 14.93 -17.96
CA PHE A 84 -13.61 14.32 -18.37
C PHE A 84 -13.31 13.04 -17.59
N ALA A 85 -13.42 13.07 -16.26
CA ALA A 85 -13.24 11.92 -15.38
C ALA A 85 -14.29 10.82 -15.57
N ALA A 86 -15.45 11.15 -16.16
CA ALA A 86 -16.48 10.17 -16.50
C ALA A 86 -16.13 9.33 -17.74
N GLN A 87 -15.13 9.73 -18.54
CA GLN A 87 -14.74 8.99 -19.75
C GLN A 87 -14.12 7.64 -19.39
N GLY A 88 -14.56 6.57 -20.06
CA GLY A 88 -14.09 5.20 -19.79
C GLY A 88 -12.57 5.03 -19.92
N ARG A 89 -11.93 5.74 -20.86
CA ARG A 89 -10.47 5.75 -21.01
C ARG A 89 -9.75 6.39 -19.83
N VAL A 90 -10.29 7.49 -19.31
CA VAL A 90 -9.72 8.20 -18.14
C VAL A 90 -9.88 7.33 -16.90
N ARG A 91 -11.04 6.71 -16.71
CA ARG A 91 -11.31 5.74 -15.63
C ARG A 91 -10.38 4.54 -15.64
N LEU A 92 -10.13 3.95 -16.81
CA LEU A 92 -9.17 2.86 -16.95
C LEU A 92 -7.74 3.32 -16.64
N GLY A 93 -7.37 4.52 -17.09
CA GLY A 93 -6.09 5.13 -16.74
C GLY A 93 -5.94 5.35 -15.23
N LEU A 94 -6.96 5.87 -14.56
CA LEU A 94 -6.98 6.08 -13.11
C LEU A 94 -6.88 4.75 -12.34
N ALA A 95 -7.57 3.69 -12.78
CA ALA A 95 -7.41 2.35 -12.20
C ALA A 95 -5.98 1.81 -12.40
N GLY A 96 -5.39 2.03 -13.57
CA GLY A 96 -4.01 1.65 -13.86
C GLY A 96 -3.00 2.40 -12.98
N ILE A 97 -3.23 3.71 -12.78
CA ILE A 97 -2.41 4.55 -11.91
C ILE A 97 -2.55 4.09 -10.45
N GLU A 98 -3.77 3.84 -9.96
CA GLU A 98 -3.99 3.29 -8.62
C GLU A 98 -3.22 1.98 -8.41
N ALA A 99 -3.14 1.12 -9.42
CA ALA A 99 -2.40 -0.13 -9.35
C ALA A 99 -0.89 0.07 -9.08
N ILE A 100 -0.29 1.19 -9.51
CA ILE A 100 1.12 1.54 -9.26
C ILE A 100 1.39 1.64 -7.75
N ASN A 101 0.43 2.18 -6.99
CA ASN A 101 0.54 2.33 -5.54
C ASN A 101 -0.03 1.11 -4.78
N ALA A 102 -1.20 0.64 -5.18
CA ALA A 102 -1.93 -0.40 -4.49
C ALA A 102 -1.28 -1.79 -4.60
N LEU A 103 -0.64 -2.14 -5.73
CA LEU A 103 -0.03 -3.46 -5.90
C LEU A 103 1.22 -3.66 -5.02
N PRO A 104 2.20 -2.73 -4.96
CA PRO A 104 3.30 -2.84 -4.02
C PRO A 104 2.84 -2.89 -2.56
N PHE A 105 1.82 -2.11 -2.21
CA PHE A 105 1.24 -2.12 -0.87
C PHE A 105 0.55 -3.46 -0.54
N ALA A 106 -0.23 -4.02 -1.48
CA ALA A 106 -0.84 -5.33 -1.33
C ALA A 106 0.22 -6.44 -1.18
N ALA A 107 1.32 -6.36 -1.95
CA ALA A 107 2.43 -7.31 -1.85
C ALA A 107 3.15 -7.21 -0.49
N LEU A 108 3.30 -6.00 0.05
CA LEU A 108 3.81 -5.76 1.41
C LEU A 108 2.91 -6.42 2.45
N LEU A 109 1.61 -6.10 2.45
CA LEU A 109 0.62 -6.67 3.38
C LEU A 109 0.59 -8.19 3.29
N PHE A 110 0.60 -8.74 2.07
CA PHE A 110 0.63 -10.18 1.84
C PHE A 110 1.89 -10.81 2.43
N SER A 111 3.06 -10.23 2.16
CA SER A 111 4.34 -10.77 2.64
C SER A 111 4.43 -10.74 4.17
N VAL A 112 3.99 -9.66 4.81
CA VAL A 112 3.88 -9.56 6.28
C VAL A 112 2.90 -10.59 6.82
N GLY A 113 1.72 -10.71 6.20
CA GLY A 113 0.69 -11.66 6.60
C GLY A 113 1.16 -13.11 6.55
N VAL A 114 1.85 -13.50 5.47
CA VAL A 114 2.46 -14.83 5.35
C VAL A 114 3.58 -15.02 6.37
N ALA A 115 4.47 -14.04 6.57
CA ALA A 115 5.54 -14.14 7.58
C ALA A 115 4.97 -14.41 8.98
N LEU A 116 3.96 -13.65 9.40
CA LEU A 116 3.29 -13.81 10.69
C LEU A 116 2.57 -15.17 10.82
N ARG A 117 1.93 -15.64 9.75
CA ARG A 117 1.32 -16.98 9.71
C ARG A 117 2.35 -18.10 9.86
N ARG A 118 3.53 -17.94 9.26
CA ARG A 118 4.65 -18.90 9.37
C ARG A 118 5.26 -18.89 10.78
N LEU A 119 5.45 -17.72 11.38
CA LEU A 119 5.94 -17.57 12.76
C LEU A 119 5.00 -18.21 13.79
N GLY A 120 3.69 -18.03 13.62
CA GLY A 120 2.68 -18.64 14.50
C GLY A 120 2.35 -20.11 14.18
N GLY A 121 3.05 -20.73 13.23
CA GLY A 121 2.86 -22.11 12.78
C GLY A 121 3.42 -23.15 13.75
N ARG A 122 2.95 -24.39 13.62
CA ARG A 122 3.52 -25.57 14.31
C ARG A 122 4.67 -26.17 13.48
N GLY A 123 5.63 -26.80 14.15
CA GLY A 123 6.69 -27.60 13.52
C GLY A 123 8.10 -27.00 13.64
N ALA A 124 9.09 -27.70 13.08
CA ALA A 124 10.49 -27.28 13.12
C ALA A 124 10.68 -25.91 12.43
N ASP A 125 11.53 -25.09 13.03
CA ASP A 125 12.08 -23.84 12.50
C ASP A 125 11.09 -22.86 11.85
N PRO A 126 10.07 -22.37 12.59
CA PRO A 126 9.12 -21.38 12.06
C PRO A 126 9.79 -20.04 11.73
N LEU A 127 10.89 -19.67 12.41
CA LEU A 127 11.65 -18.45 12.12
C LEU A 127 12.30 -18.51 10.72
N GLN A 128 12.96 -19.63 10.39
CA GLN A 128 13.58 -19.80 9.07
C GLN A 128 12.55 -19.73 7.93
N ARG A 129 11.35 -20.27 8.17
CA ARG A 129 10.24 -20.19 7.20
C ARG A 129 9.66 -18.79 7.04
N ALA A 130 9.83 -17.92 8.04
CA ALA A 130 9.31 -16.56 8.02
C ALA A 130 10.29 -15.53 7.44
N LEU A 131 11.59 -15.69 7.68
CA LEU A 131 12.66 -14.80 7.18
C LEU A 131 12.56 -14.41 5.70
N PRO A 132 12.38 -15.34 4.74
CA PRO A 132 12.29 -14.97 3.33
C PRO A 132 11.06 -14.08 3.04
N TRP A 133 9.98 -14.24 3.80
CA TRP A 133 8.79 -13.40 3.66
C TRP A 133 8.96 -12.03 4.30
N LEU A 134 9.68 -11.94 5.42
CA LEU A 134 10.08 -10.65 6.00
C LEU A 134 10.99 -9.87 5.04
N ARG A 135 11.93 -10.54 4.37
CA ARG A 135 12.78 -9.92 3.35
C ARG A 135 11.96 -9.38 2.17
N ARG A 136 11.01 -10.19 1.67
CA ARG A 136 10.07 -9.75 0.62
C ARG A 136 9.22 -8.56 1.06
N ALA A 137 8.77 -8.53 2.32
CA ALA A 137 8.03 -7.41 2.88
C ALA A 137 8.89 -6.13 2.88
N SER A 138 10.14 -6.18 3.35
CA SER A 138 11.03 -5.01 3.31
C SER A 138 11.28 -4.51 1.90
N ILE A 139 11.50 -5.41 0.93
CA ILE A 139 11.66 -5.02 -0.49
C ILE A 139 10.37 -4.39 -1.03
N ALA A 140 9.21 -4.98 -0.73
CA ALA A 140 7.92 -4.42 -1.13
C ALA A 140 7.67 -3.04 -0.52
N ALA A 141 8.08 -2.81 0.74
CA ALA A 141 7.99 -1.50 1.39
C ALA A 141 8.89 -0.46 0.70
N ILE A 142 10.12 -0.82 0.32
CA ILE A 142 11.01 0.06 -0.45
C ILE A 142 10.36 0.42 -1.80
N ILE A 143 9.89 -0.58 -2.54
CA ILE A 143 9.24 -0.39 -3.85
C ILE A 143 8.01 0.50 -3.70
N TRP A 144 7.16 0.24 -2.70
CA TRP A 144 5.97 1.03 -2.43
C TRP A 144 6.30 2.50 -2.12
N THR A 145 7.31 2.73 -1.28
CA THR A 145 7.75 4.09 -0.93
C THR A 145 8.24 4.86 -2.16
N LEU A 146 8.91 4.19 -3.09
CA LEU A 146 9.36 4.78 -4.35
C LEU A 146 8.24 4.91 -5.39
N ALA A 147 7.22 4.04 -5.34
CA ALA A 147 6.07 4.07 -6.23
C ALA A 147 5.12 5.23 -5.92
N HIS A 148 5.06 5.69 -4.66
CA HIS A 148 4.19 6.78 -4.23
C HIS A 148 4.39 8.12 -4.99
N PRO A 149 5.61 8.67 -5.13
CA PRO A 149 5.81 9.91 -5.91
C PRO A 149 5.49 9.73 -7.39
N VAL A 150 5.74 8.54 -7.95
CA VAL A 150 5.37 8.21 -9.34
C VAL A 150 3.85 8.18 -9.50
N TYR A 151 3.14 7.61 -8.53
CA TYR A 151 1.67 7.60 -8.48
C TYR A 151 1.10 9.02 -8.45
N GLN A 152 1.59 9.89 -7.56
CA GLN A 152 1.10 11.27 -7.46
C GLN A 152 1.34 12.06 -8.76
N THR A 153 2.57 12.00 -9.28
CA THR A 153 2.96 12.62 -10.56
C THR A 153 2.09 12.13 -11.72
N ALA A 154 1.86 10.82 -11.81
CA ALA A 154 1.04 10.22 -12.87
C ALA A 154 -0.42 10.63 -12.74
N LEU A 155 -0.96 10.67 -11.52
CA LEU A 155 -2.35 11.01 -11.26
C LEU A 155 -2.66 12.47 -11.62
N GLU A 156 -1.81 13.40 -11.17
CA GLU A 156 -1.93 14.83 -11.48
C GLU A 156 -1.81 15.08 -12.99
N SER A 157 -0.80 14.49 -13.63
CA SER A 157 -0.56 14.64 -15.06
C SER A 157 -1.68 14.02 -15.92
N TRP A 158 -2.36 12.98 -15.42
CA TRP A 158 -3.46 12.32 -16.13
C TRP A 158 -4.79 13.10 -16.02
N LEU A 159 -4.98 13.83 -14.92
CA LEU A 159 -6.17 14.66 -14.69
C LEU A 159 -6.03 16.09 -15.21
N SER A 160 -4.81 16.58 -15.45
CA SER A 160 -4.53 17.94 -15.93
C SER A 160 -5.30 18.36 -17.19
N PRO A 161 -5.57 17.49 -18.20
CA PRO A 161 -6.37 17.91 -19.36
C PRO A 161 -7.83 18.27 -19.01
N GLY A 162 -8.31 17.83 -17.85
CA GLY A 162 -9.65 18.15 -17.34
C GLY A 162 -9.71 19.42 -16.48
N THR A 163 -8.58 20.08 -16.22
CA THR A 163 -8.49 21.30 -15.41
C THR A 163 -8.39 22.54 -16.31
N PRO A 164 -8.75 23.74 -15.81
CA PRO A 164 -8.66 24.97 -16.60
C PRO A 164 -7.22 25.37 -16.97
N ALA A 165 -6.21 24.71 -16.40
CA ALA A 165 -4.81 24.88 -16.78
C ALA A 165 -4.46 24.16 -18.11
N GLY A 166 -5.26 23.17 -18.53
CA GLY A 166 -4.97 22.34 -19.70
C GLY A 166 -3.91 21.26 -19.44
N PRO A 167 -3.48 20.52 -20.47
CA PRO A 167 -2.55 19.39 -20.30
C PRO A 167 -1.17 19.87 -19.85
N THR A 168 -0.84 19.59 -18.60
CA THR A 168 0.46 19.89 -17.98
C THR A 168 1.04 18.64 -17.33
N LEU A 169 2.37 18.52 -17.39
CA LEU A 169 3.13 17.48 -16.70
C LEU A 169 3.57 18.03 -15.35
N TYR A 170 3.10 17.39 -14.27
CA TYR A 170 3.49 17.73 -12.91
C TYR A 170 4.54 16.72 -12.42
N THR A 171 5.60 17.21 -11.77
CA THR A 171 6.58 16.36 -11.09
C THR A 171 6.51 16.63 -9.60
N ASN A 172 5.87 15.72 -8.88
CA ASN A 172 5.67 15.84 -7.45
C ASN A 172 6.65 14.90 -6.72
N ILE A 173 7.77 15.46 -6.23
CA ILE A 173 8.80 14.71 -5.49
C ILE A 173 9.08 15.45 -4.16
N TYR A 174 8.33 15.09 -3.12
CA TYR A 174 8.62 15.54 -1.76
C TYR A 174 9.49 14.51 -1.04
N LEU A 175 10.72 14.91 -0.73
CA LEU A 175 11.68 14.06 -0.03
C LEU A 175 11.16 13.64 1.36
N ALA A 176 10.38 14.49 2.03
CA ALA A 176 9.80 14.21 3.34
C ALA A 176 8.84 13.00 3.32
N ASP A 177 8.06 12.85 2.26
CA ASP A 177 7.08 11.77 2.13
C ASP A 177 7.74 10.40 1.87
N ILE A 178 8.94 10.43 1.28
CA ILE A 178 9.71 9.23 0.91
C ILE A 178 10.66 8.82 2.05
N ALA A 179 11.28 9.80 2.72
CA ALA A 179 12.40 9.56 3.62
C ALA A 179 12.02 8.64 4.80
N THR A 180 10.90 8.88 5.47
CA THR A 180 10.51 8.10 6.65
C THR A 180 10.19 6.65 6.30
N GLY A 181 9.42 6.43 5.22
CA GLY A 181 9.07 5.09 4.76
C GLY A 181 10.30 4.29 4.33
N LEU A 182 11.22 4.95 3.61
CA LEU A 182 12.43 4.32 3.12
C LEU A 182 13.40 3.99 4.25
N LEU A 183 13.59 4.90 5.21
CA LEU A 183 14.42 4.67 6.40
C LEU A 183 13.90 3.49 7.22
N LEU A 184 12.58 3.41 7.45
CA LEU A 184 11.98 2.31 8.20
C LEU A 184 12.12 0.97 7.45
N ALA A 185 11.90 0.97 6.14
CA ALA A 185 12.03 -0.23 5.32
C ALA A 185 13.48 -0.74 5.27
N ILE A 186 14.46 0.16 5.16
CA ILE A 186 15.89 -0.16 5.23
C ILE A 186 16.26 -0.65 6.62
N ALA A 187 15.80 0.01 7.69
CA ALA A 187 16.06 -0.43 9.06
C ALA A 187 15.54 -1.85 9.30
N ALA A 188 14.33 -2.16 8.82
CA ALA A 188 13.76 -3.51 8.87
C ALA A 188 14.62 -4.51 8.07
N TYR A 189 15.08 -4.13 6.88
CA TYR A 189 15.96 -4.97 6.07
C TYR A 189 17.29 -5.27 6.78
N CYS A 190 17.91 -4.27 7.40
CA CYS A 190 19.13 -4.42 8.20
C CYS A 190 18.91 -5.35 9.41
N ALA A 191 17.78 -5.21 10.12
CA ALA A 191 17.45 -6.07 11.25
C ALA A 191 17.28 -7.54 10.82
N ILE A 192 16.62 -7.79 9.68
CA ILE A 192 16.49 -9.14 9.12
C ILE A 192 17.86 -9.72 8.79
N TRP A 193 18.74 -8.93 8.17
CA TRP A 193 20.10 -9.37 7.82
C TRP A 193 20.94 -9.72 9.05
N ALA A 194 20.83 -8.93 10.11
CA ALA A 194 21.48 -9.21 11.39
C ALA A 194 20.97 -10.52 12.02
N ILE A 195 19.66 -10.79 11.95
CA ILE A 195 19.07 -12.05 12.43
C ILE A 195 19.57 -13.24 11.60
N GLU A 196 19.65 -13.11 10.27
CA GLU A 196 20.19 -14.16 9.40
C GLU A 196 21.66 -14.47 9.71
N ALA A 197 22.49 -13.43 9.94
CA ALA A 197 23.88 -13.59 10.32
C ALA A 197 24.03 -14.28 11.68
N GLY A 198 23.21 -13.90 12.68
CA GLY A 198 23.22 -14.53 14.00
C GLY A 198 22.79 -16.01 13.97
N LEU A 199 21.79 -16.36 13.16
CA LEU A 199 21.35 -17.75 12.99
C LEU A 199 22.40 -18.62 12.29
N ARG A 200 23.15 -18.06 11.35
CA ARG A 200 24.29 -18.77 10.72
C ARG A 200 25.40 -19.02 11.73
N ALA A 201 25.78 -18.00 12.49
CA ALA A 201 26.80 -18.13 13.53
C ALA A 201 26.43 -19.17 14.60
N GLN A 202 25.14 -19.26 14.99
CA GLN A 202 24.68 -20.31 15.92
C GLN A 202 24.80 -21.71 15.34
N ARG A 203 24.41 -21.91 14.08
CA ARG A 203 24.55 -23.22 13.43
C ARG A 203 26.00 -23.63 13.26
N ASP A 204 26.86 -22.69 12.86
CA ASP A 204 28.28 -22.97 12.71
C ASP A 204 28.87 -23.42 14.05
N LEU A 205 28.48 -22.78 15.17
CA LEU A 205 28.89 -23.19 16.53
C LEU A 205 28.33 -24.56 16.93
N ASP A 206 27.07 -24.86 16.58
CA ASP A 206 26.44 -26.16 16.86
C ASP A 206 27.07 -27.30 16.02
N ASP A 207 27.58 -27.01 14.82
CA ASP A 207 28.29 -27.98 13.98
C ASP A 207 29.73 -28.29 14.48
N PHE A 208 30.28 -27.45 15.38
CA PHE A 208 31.62 -27.64 15.96
C PHE A 208 31.64 -28.46 17.28
N VAL A 209 30.51 -28.63 17.97
CA VAL A 209 30.38 -29.32 19.28
C VAL A 209 29.79 -30.72 19.11
#